data_AF-A0AAD8VUW7-F1
#
_entry.id   AF-A0AAD8VUW7-F1
#
_cell.length_a   1.000
_cell.length_b   1.000
_cell.length_c   1.000
_cell.angle_alpha   90.00
_cell.angle_beta   90.00
_cell.angle_gamma   90.00
#
_symmetry.space_group_name_H-M   'P 1'
#
loop_
_entity.id
_entity.type
_entity.pdbx_description
1 polymer ?
#
loop_
_entity_poly.entity_id
_entity_poly.type
_entity_poly.pdbx_seq_one_letter_code
_entity_poly.pdbx_strand_id
1 'polypeptide(L)'
;MENYSSSWETASLMKMAVVSMEKPSGTLRLRGVPEQRLLSPDLGFAMAALKGCDLSNLLTFDPESIEPATSKAGEEPSPSTVHGPLQRLKALLSSSVETLVENPEAVKGILEDIQPHLRDTADKCQRLNEKKAALDAKTDTSANSAELETLRKELENLEERVRVTKQLIQDKETLIARSQEEAKGLTADLKTDLAEIRALSSQLVTGKDEDDEAEIAEVDRIRADALHALNAFLQ
;
A
#
# COMPACT_ATOMS: atom_id res chain seq x y z
N MET A 1 38.45 -24.36 37.01
CA MET A 1 37.98 -25.27 35.95
C MET A 1 36.68 -24.71 35.44
N GLU A 2 36.78 -24.00 34.32
CA GLU A 2 35.67 -23.31 33.66
C GLU A 2 34.95 -24.24 32.67
N ASN A 3 33.74 -23.80 32.31
CA ASN A 3 32.98 -24.11 31.09
C ASN A 3 32.24 -25.44 31.02
N TYR A 4 30.90 -25.38 31.09
CA TYR A 4 29.97 -26.01 30.14
C TYR A 4 28.54 -25.54 30.48
N SER A 5 28.14 -24.34 30.06
CA SER A 5 26.74 -23.88 30.28
C SER A 5 26.16 -23.01 29.16
N SER A 6 26.61 -23.15 27.91
CA SER A 6 26.08 -22.34 26.80
C SER A 6 26.03 -23.09 25.47
N SER A 7 25.24 -24.18 25.39
CA SER A 7 25.12 -24.97 24.15
C SER A 7 23.70 -25.29 23.68
N TRP A 8 22.64 -24.84 24.36
CA TRP A 8 21.27 -25.15 23.92
C TRP A 8 20.46 -23.94 23.42
N GLU A 9 20.91 -22.70 23.65
CA GLU A 9 20.20 -21.50 23.17
C GLU A 9 20.45 -21.19 21.69
N THR A 10 21.47 -21.76 21.04
CA THR A 10 21.74 -21.55 19.60
C THR A 10 21.09 -22.57 18.68
N ALA A 11 20.48 -23.64 19.21
CA ALA A 11 19.81 -24.66 18.39
C ALA A 11 18.36 -24.31 18.02
N SER A 12 17.75 -23.32 18.69
CA SER A 12 16.34 -22.97 18.48
C SER A 12 16.10 -21.96 17.34
N LEU A 13 17.16 -21.28 16.89
CA LEU A 13 17.08 -20.26 15.81
C LEU A 13 17.35 -20.81 14.41
N MET A 14 17.77 -22.07 14.27
CA MET A 14 18.17 -22.64 12.97
C MET A 14 17.17 -23.66 12.36
N LYS A 15 16.06 -23.98 13.04
CA LYS A 15 15.04 -24.93 12.54
C LYS A 15 13.83 -24.29 11.83
N MET A 16 13.79 -22.97 11.67
CA MET A 16 12.74 -22.29 10.90
C MET A 16 13.14 -22.02 9.42
N ALA A 17 14.29 -22.53 8.96
CA ALA A 17 14.79 -22.28 7.60
C ALA A 17 14.75 -23.50 6.66
N VAL A 18 13.99 -24.56 6.98
CA VAL A 18 13.89 -25.75 6.12
C VAL A 18 12.43 -26.17 5.94
N VAL A 19 11.65 -25.37 5.21
CA VAL A 19 10.55 -25.87 4.36
C VAL A 19 10.44 -24.92 3.15
N SER A 20 10.34 -25.51 1.96
CA SER A 20 10.13 -24.90 0.64
C SER A 20 11.37 -24.65 -0.22
N MET A 21 11.95 -25.75 -0.71
CA MET A 21 12.44 -25.79 -2.09
C MET A 21 11.62 -26.82 -2.88
N GLU A 22 10.47 -26.38 -3.39
CA GLU A 22 9.86 -26.98 -4.58
C GLU A 22 10.48 -26.34 -5.82
N LYS A 23 10.90 -27.19 -6.76
CA LYS A 23 11.48 -26.81 -8.05
C LYS A 23 10.45 -26.09 -8.92
N PRO A 24 10.92 -25.15 -9.76
CA PRO A 24 10.47 -25.11 -11.15
C PRO A 24 11.64 -25.31 -12.11
N SER A 25 11.53 -26.36 -12.93
CA SER A 25 12.27 -26.48 -14.19
C SER A 25 11.86 -25.35 -15.12
N GLY A 26 12.82 -24.54 -15.60
CA GLY A 26 12.54 -23.49 -16.56
C GLY A 26 13.72 -22.56 -16.82
N THR A 27 14.72 -23.08 -17.55
CA THR A 27 15.69 -22.39 -18.43
C THR A 27 16.04 -20.92 -18.12
N LEU A 28 17.19 -20.74 -17.47
CA LEU A 28 17.94 -19.48 -17.39
C LEU A 28 18.57 -19.13 -18.75
N ARG A 29 18.31 -17.91 -19.24
CA ARG A 29 19.22 -17.19 -20.15
C ARG A 29 19.58 -15.86 -19.49
N LEU A 30 20.71 -15.83 -18.78
CA LEU A 30 21.28 -14.61 -18.20
C LEU A 30 22.30 -14.00 -19.17
N ARG A 31 22.13 -12.70 -19.46
CA ARG A 31 23.21 -11.80 -19.89
C ARG A 31 22.90 -10.40 -19.34
N GLY A 32 23.78 -9.88 -18.49
CA GLY A 32 23.85 -8.45 -18.14
C GLY A 32 23.91 -8.15 -16.64
N VAL A 33 25.09 -7.83 -16.14
CA VAL A 33 25.43 -7.29 -14.80
C VAL A 33 25.72 -5.78 -14.99
N PRO A 34 25.92 -4.94 -13.95
CA PRO A 34 25.02 -4.44 -12.89
C PRO A 34 24.80 -2.90 -12.99
N GLU A 35 23.87 -2.31 -12.25
CA GLU A 35 24.00 -0.89 -11.84
C GLU A 35 23.56 -0.73 -10.38
N GLN A 36 24.52 -0.43 -9.51
CA GLN A 36 24.25 0.12 -8.19
C GLN A 36 24.07 1.63 -8.34
N ARG A 37 22.96 2.18 -7.85
CA ARG A 37 22.87 3.60 -7.47
C ARG A 37 22.22 3.72 -6.10
N LEU A 38 23.05 4.22 -5.18
CA LEU A 38 22.68 4.92 -3.95
C LEU A 38 21.76 6.12 -4.27
N LEU A 39 20.87 6.51 -3.32
CA LEU A 39 20.12 7.77 -3.10
C LEU A 39 18.74 7.40 -2.48
N SER A 40 18.17 7.91 -1.39
CA SER A 40 18.49 8.87 -0.32
C SER A 40 17.44 8.66 0.80
N PRO A 41 17.67 9.07 2.07
CA PRO A 41 16.66 9.03 3.13
C PRO A 41 15.94 10.38 3.22
N ASP A 42 14.78 10.55 2.57
CA ASP A 42 14.04 11.83 2.68
C ASP A 42 12.50 11.73 2.67
N LEU A 43 11.92 10.53 2.70
CA LEU A 43 10.46 10.39 2.78
C LEU A 43 9.89 10.56 4.20
N GLY A 44 10.75 10.54 5.24
CA GLY A 44 10.32 10.63 6.63
C GLY A 44 9.98 12.05 7.10
N PHE A 45 10.51 13.08 6.47
CA PHE A 45 10.34 14.47 6.91
C PHE A 45 9.09 15.15 6.32
N ALA A 46 8.58 14.67 5.18
CA ALA A 46 7.41 15.25 4.53
C ALA A 46 6.06 14.87 5.18
N MET A 47 5.97 13.72 5.86
CA MET A 47 4.73 13.28 6.52
C MET A 47 4.44 14.00 7.85
N ALA A 48 5.42 14.69 8.45
CA ALA A 48 5.22 15.43 9.69
C ALA A 48 4.63 16.85 9.48
N ALA A 49 4.67 17.39 8.27
CA ALA A 49 4.28 18.76 7.99
C ALA A 49 2.76 18.98 7.76
N LEU A 50 1.96 17.92 7.65
CA LEU A 50 0.52 18.04 7.29
C LEU A 50 -0.45 17.71 8.42
N LYS A 51 0.04 17.39 9.63
CA LYS A 51 -0.80 16.95 10.75
C LYS A 51 -1.36 18.09 11.62
N GLY A 52 -1.64 19.23 11.01
CA GLY A 52 -2.19 20.41 11.69
C GLY A 52 -2.79 21.48 10.79
N CYS A 53 -2.95 21.23 9.49
CA CYS A 53 -3.58 22.18 8.59
C CYS A 53 -5.10 22.06 8.74
N ASP A 54 -5.67 22.88 9.61
CA ASP A 54 -7.11 23.12 9.67
C ASP A 54 -7.56 23.79 8.36
N LEU A 55 -8.09 22.98 7.43
CA LEU A 55 -8.61 23.43 6.14
C LEU A 55 -10.03 24.03 6.26
N SER A 56 -10.58 24.14 7.48
CA SER A 56 -11.94 24.67 7.70
C SER A 56 -12.13 26.10 7.21
N ASN A 57 -11.02 26.87 7.08
CA ASN A 57 -11.03 28.24 6.55
C ASN A 57 -10.64 28.34 5.07
N LEU A 58 -10.31 27.23 4.39
CA LEU A 58 -9.94 27.26 2.95
C LEU A 58 -11.17 27.22 2.02
N LEU A 59 -12.36 26.95 2.57
CA LEU A 59 -13.62 26.86 1.85
C LEU A 59 -14.63 27.95 2.24
N THR A 60 -14.26 28.89 3.10
CA THR A 60 -15.03 30.13 3.29
C THR A 60 -14.71 31.07 2.13
N PHE A 61 -15.30 30.77 0.97
CA PHE A 61 -15.44 31.77 -0.09
C PHE A 61 -16.36 32.86 0.44
N ASP A 62 -15.78 33.99 0.82
CA ASP A 62 -16.52 35.21 1.07
C ASP A 62 -16.70 35.95 -0.28
N PRO A 63 -17.91 35.94 -0.86
CA PRO A 63 -18.16 36.62 -2.13
C PRO A 63 -18.01 38.15 -2.04
N GLU A 64 -17.97 38.73 -0.83
CA GLU A 64 -17.71 40.16 -0.64
C GLU A 64 -16.21 40.50 -0.58
N SER A 65 -15.33 39.49 -0.41
CA SER A 65 -13.86 39.67 -0.40
C SER A 65 -13.24 39.64 -1.79
N ILE A 66 -14.04 39.37 -2.83
CA ILE A 66 -13.65 39.66 -4.21
C ILE A 66 -13.83 41.17 -4.41
N GLU A 67 -12.93 41.96 -3.83
CA GLU A 67 -12.74 43.31 -4.34
C GLU A 67 -12.49 43.15 -5.84
N PRO A 68 -13.34 43.71 -6.71
CA PRO A 68 -13.08 43.68 -8.13
C PRO A 68 -11.73 44.34 -8.29
N ALA A 69 -10.73 43.54 -8.66
CA ALA A 69 -9.42 44.06 -9.00
C ALA A 69 -9.69 45.28 -9.86
N THR A 70 -9.20 46.44 -9.41
CA THR A 70 -9.22 47.70 -10.14
C THR A 70 -8.31 47.53 -11.35
N SER A 71 -8.75 46.66 -12.25
CA SER A 71 -8.27 46.54 -13.60
C SER A 71 -8.50 47.93 -14.15
N LYS A 72 -7.40 48.70 -14.26
CA LYS A 72 -7.33 49.93 -15.03
C LYS A 72 -8.30 49.78 -16.18
N ALA A 73 -9.34 50.61 -16.14
CA ALA A 73 -10.37 50.66 -17.15
C ALA A 73 -9.67 50.70 -18.51
N GLY A 74 -9.62 49.54 -19.16
CA GLY A 74 -9.42 49.49 -20.60
C GLY A 74 -10.67 50.11 -21.13
N GLU A 75 -10.56 51.40 -21.43
CA GLU A 75 -11.54 52.29 -22.02
C GLU A 75 -12.48 51.47 -22.89
N GLU A 76 -13.67 51.20 -22.34
CA GLU A 76 -14.73 50.56 -23.09
C GLU A 76 -15.01 51.52 -24.25
N PRO A 77 -14.88 51.12 -25.53
CA PRO A 77 -15.28 51.98 -26.62
C PRO A 77 -16.78 52.18 -26.46
N SER A 78 -17.13 53.34 -25.91
CA SER A 78 -18.50 53.70 -25.62
C SER A 78 -19.32 53.48 -26.89
N PRO A 79 -20.50 52.83 -26.81
CA PRO A 79 -21.36 52.59 -27.97
C PRO A 79 -21.74 53.88 -28.73
N SER A 80 -21.48 55.05 -28.12
CA SER A 80 -21.62 56.38 -28.69
C SER A 80 -20.66 56.69 -29.86
N THR A 81 -19.49 56.06 -29.96
CA THR A 81 -18.43 56.49 -30.90
C THR A 81 -18.73 56.10 -32.35
N VAL A 82 -19.25 54.89 -32.59
CA VAL A 82 -19.70 54.43 -33.92
C VAL A 82 -21.14 54.81 -34.25
N HIS A 83 -21.94 55.14 -33.24
CA HIS A 83 -23.35 55.52 -33.44
C HIS A 83 -23.49 56.80 -34.27
N GLY A 84 -22.66 57.82 -34.01
CA GLY A 84 -22.65 59.06 -34.80
C GLY A 84 -22.37 58.83 -36.29
N PRO A 85 -21.23 58.21 -36.66
CA PRO A 85 -20.91 57.83 -38.04
C PRO A 85 -21.99 56.96 -38.70
N LEU A 86 -22.52 55.94 -38.03
CA LEU A 86 -23.56 55.07 -38.58
C LEU A 86 -24.88 55.80 -38.84
N GLN A 87 -25.28 56.74 -37.96
CA GLN A 87 -26.45 57.58 -38.20
C GLN A 87 -26.24 58.54 -39.37
N ARG A 88 -25.03 59.09 -39.53
CA ARG A 88 -24.67 59.92 -40.71
C ARG A 88 -24.71 59.09 -42.00
N LEU A 89 -24.18 57.87 -41.98
CA LEU A 89 -24.24 56.95 -43.11
C LEU A 89 -25.68 56.60 -43.47
N LYS A 90 -26.50 56.30 -42.46
CA LYS A 90 -27.93 56.02 -42.63
C LYS A 90 -28.67 57.20 -43.26
N ALA A 91 -28.40 58.44 -42.80
CA ALA A 91 -29.01 59.64 -43.36
C ALA A 91 -28.61 59.87 -44.83
N LEU A 92 -27.34 59.65 -45.18
CA LEU A 92 -26.84 59.74 -46.56
C LEU A 92 -27.45 58.66 -47.46
N LEU A 93 -27.51 57.41 -47.00
CA LEU A 93 -28.12 56.30 -47.76
C LEU A 93 -29.64 56.42 -47.89
N SER A 94 -30.29 57.22 -47.04
CA SER A 94 -31.72 57.53 -47.13
C SER A 94 -32.03 58.72 -48.06
N SER A 95 -31.01 59.38 -48.61
CA SER A 95 -31.16 60.48 -49.57
C SER A 95 -31.37 59.97 -51.01
N SER A 96 -31.62 60.88 -51.96
CA SER A 96 -31.80 60.48 -53.37
C SER A 96 -30.48 59.97 -53.97
N VAL A 97 -30.58 59.16 -55.02
CA VAL A 97 -29.39 58.58 -55.67
C VAL A 97 -28.50 59.66 -56.30
N GLU A 98 -29.06 60.76 -56.80
CA GLU A 98 -28.29 61.92 -57.30
C GLU A 98 -27.38 62.54 -56.23
N THR A 99 -27.86 62.69 -54.99
CA THR A 99 -27.07 63.31 -53.90
C THR A 99 -25.94 62.40 -53.39
N LEU A 100 -26.07 61.10 -53.58
CA LEU A 100 -25.02 60.10 -53.31
C LEU A 100 -23.94 60.09 -54.40
N VAL A 101 -24.33 60.29 -55.66
CA VAL A 101 -23.40 60.38 -56.80
C VAL A 101 -22.57 61.66 -56.75
N GLU A 102 -23.14 62.77 -56.26
CA GLU A 102 -22.43 64.05 -56.11
C GLU A 102 -21.47 64.09 -54.91
N ASN A 103 -21.66 63.25 -53.89
CA ASN A 103 -20.88 63.32 -52.63
C ASN A 103 -20.26 61.97 -52.19
N PRO A 104 -19.46 61.30 -53.03
CA PRO A 104 -18.84 60.02 -52.69
C PRO A 104 -17.83 60.10 -51.54
N GLU A 105 -17.15 61.25 -51.40
CA GLU A 105 -16.15 61.47 -50.35
C GLU A 105 -16.78 61.49 -48.93
N ALA A 106 -18.05 61.90 -48.80
CA ALA A 106 -18.75 61.90 -47.52
C ALA A 106 -19.03 60.47 -47.02
N VAL A 107 -19.39 59.55 -47.93
CA VAL A 107 -19.59 58.12 -47.61
C VAL A 107 -18.25 57.47 -47.27
N LYS A 108 -17.21 57.80 -48.04
CA LYS A 108 -15.85 57.30 -47.81
C LYS A 108 -15.28 57.74 -46.45
N GLY A 109 -15.41 59.01 -46.08
CA GLY A 109 -14.95 59.51 -44.78
C GLY A 109 -15.66 58.83 -43.60
N ILE A 110 -16.96 58.56 -43.71
CA ILE A 110 -17.70 57.84 -42.66
C ILE A 110 -17.27 56.37 -42.56
N LEU A 111 -16.94 55.73 -43.68
CA LEU A 111 -16.39 54.37 -43.68
C LEU A 111 -14.98 54.33 -43.05
N GLU A 112 -14.14 55.32 -43.35
CA GLU A 112 -12.82 55.50 -42.72
C GLU A 112 -12.94 55.72 -41.21
N ASP A 113 -13.94 56.48 -40.74
CA ASP A 113 -14.24 56.69 -39.31
C ASP A 113 -14.65 55.38 -38.58
N ILE A 114 -15.41 54.50 -39.25
CA ILE A 114 -15.95 53.26 -38.64
C ILE A 114 -14.93 52.10 -38.69
N GLN A 115 -14.08 52.07 -39.70
CA GLN A 115 -13.11 51.00 -39.94
C GLN A 115 -12.21 50.64 -38.74
N PRO A 116 -11.60 51.59 -37.99
CA PRO A 116 -10.75 51.24 -36.84
C PRO A 116 -11.56 50.57 -35.71
N HIS A 117 -12.79 51.03 -35.47
CA HIS A 117 -13.64 50.45 -34.43
C HIS A 117 -14.10 49.03 -34.74
N LEU A 118 -14.38 48.72 -36.02
CA LEU A 118 -14.67 47.36 -36.45
C LEU A 118 -13.47 46.43 -36.24
N ARG A 119 -12.26 46.93 -36.51
CA ARG A 119 -11.02 46.19 -36.29
C ARG A 119 -10.79 45.92 -34.80
N ASP A 120 -10.90 46.93 -33.95
CA ASP A 120 -10.75 46.78 -32.50
C ASP A 120 -11.78 45.82 -31.90
N THR A 121 -13.01 45.87 -32.41
CA THR A 121 -14.08 44.95 -31.99
C THR A 121 -13.76 43.52 -32.41
N ALA A 122 -13.27 43.30 -33.64
CA ALA A 122 -12.83 41.99 -34.11
C ALA A 122 -11.69 41.42 -33.26
N ASP A 123 -10.67 42.24 -32.95
CA ASP A 123 -9.54 41.84 -32.11
C ASP A 123 -9.98 41.49 -30.68
N LYS A 124 -10.93 42.24 -30.12
CA LYS A 124 -11.53 41.93 -28.81
C LYS A 124 -12.30 40.62 -28.84
N CYS A 125 -13.12 40.39 -29.87
CA CYS A 125 -13.84 39.14 -30.06
C CYS A 125 -12.88 37.94 -30.20
N GLN A 126 -11.80 38.09 -30.97
CA GLN A 126 -10.78 37.05 -31.10
C GLN A 126 -10.16 36.70 -29.75
N ARG A 127 -9.67 37.70 -29.01
CA ARG A 127 -9.08 37.50 -27.67
C ARG A 127 -10.06 36.86 -26.69
N LEU A 128 -11.34 37.22 -26.74
CA LEU A 128 -12.37 36.62 -25.89
C LEU A 128 -12.65 35.17 -26.27
N ASN A 129 -12.67 34.84 -27.56
CA ASN A 129 -12.83 33.46 -28.01
C ASN A 129 -11.63 32.59 -27.62
N GLU A 130 -10.40 33.10 -27.72
CA GLU A 130 -9.19 32.41 -27.26
C GLU A 130 -9.25 32.16 -25.73
N LYS A 131 -9.63 33.17 -24.95
CA LYS A 131 -9.83 33.02 -23.49
C LYS A 131 -10.92 32.01 -23.15
N LYS A 132 -12.02 32.02 -23.90
CA LYS A 132 -13.10 31.04 -23.73
C LYS A 132 -12.60 29.63 -24.01
N ALA A 133 -11.91 29.40 -25.12
CA ALA A 133 -11.35 28.10 -25.45
C ALA A 133 -10.35 27.61 -24.39
N ALA A 134 -9.49 28.51 -23.87
CA ALA A 134 -8.56 28.19 -22.79
C ALA A 134 -9.28 27.88 -21.47
N LEU A 135 -10.40 28.56 -21.19
CA LEU A 135 -11.23 28.28 -20.03
C LEU A 135 -11.92 26.92 -20.18
N ASP A 136 -12.56 26.67 -21.33
CA ASP A 136 -13.26 25.42 -21.63
C ASP A 136 -12.30 24.22 -21.48
N ALA A 137 -11.07 24.34 -22.01
CA ALA A 137 -10.03 23.33 -21.86
C ALA A 137 -9.55 23.13 -20.40
N LYS A 138 -9.55 24.19 -19.58
CA LYS A 138 -9.22 24.08 -18.13
C LYS A 138 -10.37 23.52 -17.30
N THR A 139 -11.60 23.80 -17.70
CA THR A 139 -12.81 23.27 -17.05
C THR A 139 -13.11 21.83 -17.45
N ASP A 140 -12.50 21.34 -18.54
CA ASP A 140 -12.52 19.92 -18.87
C ASP A 140 -11.65 19.14 -17.88
N THR A 141 -12.24 18.88 -16.71
CA THR A 141 -11.67 18.04 -15.65
C THR A 141 -12.09 16.58 -15.82
N SER A 142 -12.63 16.18 -16.98
CA SER A 142 -13.20 14.85 -17.20
C SER A 142 -12.16 13.74 -17.02
N ALA A 143 -10.95 13.92 -17.56
CA ALA A 143 -9.83 12.99 -17.40
C ALA A 143 -9.43 12.83 -15.94
N ASN A 144 -9.24 13.94 -15.22
CA ASN A 144 -8.89 13.93 -13.79
C ASN A 144 -9.99 13.28 -12.94
N SER A 145 -11.27 13.51 -13.28
CA SER A 145 -12.42 12.89 -12.62
C SER A 145 -12.44 11.37 -12.82
N ALA A 146 -12.17 10.89 -14.04
CA ALA A 146 -12.10 9.47 -14.35
C ALA A 146 -10.92 8.77 -13.64
N GLU A 147 -9.76 9.43 -13.56
CA GLU A 147 -8.60 8.94 -12.81
C GLU A 147 -8.91 8.87 -11.31
N LEU A 148 -9.55 9.89 -10.75
CA LEU A 148 -9.96 9.92 -9.34
C LEU A 148 -10.91 8.75 -8.99
N GLU A 149 -11.90 8.47 -9.84
CA GLU A 149 -12.81 7.34 -9.64
C GLU A 149 -12.10 5.98 -9.73
N THR A 150 -11.08 5.87 -10.59
CA THR A 150 -10.24 4.67 -10.65
C THR A 150 -9.46 4.47 -9.36
N LEU A 151 -8.82 5.52 -8.84
CA LEU A 151 -8.08 5.48 -7.59
C LEU A 151 -8.97 5.18 -6.38
N ARG A 152 -10.20 5.70 -6.35
CA ARG A 152 -11.18 5.39 -5.30
C ARG A 152 -11.52 3.90 -5.24
N LYS A 153 -11.72 3.27 -6.40
CA LYS A 153 -11.98 1.82 -6.49
C LYS A 153 -10.77 0.99 -6.09
N GLU A 154 -9.56 1.41 -6.46
CA GLU A 154 -8.34 0.73 -6.04
C GLU A 154 -8.14 0.82 -4.51
N LEU A 155 -8.43 1.98 -3.92
CA LEU A 155 -8.39 2.16 -2.48
C LEU A 155 -9.37 1.22 -1.76
N GLU A 156 -10.62 1.17 -2.21
CA GLU A 156 -11.65 0.26 -1.64
C GLU A 156 -11.20 -1.21 -1.74
N ASN A 157 -10.65 -1.63 -2.88
CA ASN A 157 -10.11 -2.97 -3.04
C ASN A 157 -8.96 -3.26 -2.07
N LEU A 158 -8.05 -2.29 -1.90
CA LEU A 158 -6.91 -2.44 -1.01
C LEU A 158 -7.34 -2.52 0.45
N GLU A 159 -8.33 -1.73 0.87
CA GLU A 159 -8.92 -1.76 2.20
C GLU A 159 -9.53 -3.14 2.51
N GLU A 160 -10.24 -3.73 1.55
CA GLU A 160 -10.81 -5.07 1.69
C GLU A 160 -9.71 -6.14 1.82
N ARG A 161 -8.65 -6.06 1.00
CA ARG A 161 -7.48 -6.97 1.13
C ARG A 161 -6.79 -6.85 2.47
N VAL A 162 -6.65 -5.62 3.00
CA VAL A 162 -6.11 -5.37 4.33
C VAL A 162 -7.00 -6.00 5.39
N ARG A 163 -8.33 -5.86 5.28
CA ARG A 163 -9.29 -6.46 6.20
C ARG A 163 -9.18 -7.99 6.24
N VAL A 164 -9.16 -8.63 5.06
CA VAL A 164 -9.00 -10.09 4.93
C VAL A 164 -7.68 -10.56 5.53
N THR A 165 -6.59 -9.86 5.25
CA THR A 165 -5.25 -10.23 5.74
C THR A 165 -5.17 -10.09 7.27
N LYS A 166 -5.77 -9.05 7.84
CA LYS A 166 -5.85 -8.89 9.31
C LYS A 166 -6.60 -10.04 9.97
N GLN A 167 -7.73 -10.48 9.38
CA GLN A 167 -8.46 -11.63 9.90
C GLN A 167 -7.61 -12.90 9.85
N LEU A 168 -6.93 -13.15 8.73
CA LEU A 168 -6.05 -14.31 8.58
C LEU A 168 -4.92 -14.32 9.62
N ILE A 169 -4.34 -13.15 9.92
CA ILE A 169 -3.32 -13.02 10.97
C ILE A 169 -3.90 -13.41 12.33
N GLN A 170 -5.07 -12.89 12.69
CA GLN A 170 -5.73 -13.21 13.97
C GLN A 170 -6.06 -14.71 14.10
N ASP A 171 -6.54 -15.32 13.02
CA ASP A 171 -6.83 -16.76 12.98
C ASP A 171 -5.55 -17.59 13.18
N LYS A 172 -4.45 -17.17 12.56
CA LYS A 172 -3.13 -17.82 12.72
C LYS A 172 -2.56 -17.64 14.11
N GLU A 173 -2.69 -16.46 14.72
CA GLU A 173 -2.30 -16.21 16.11
C GLU A 173 -3.05 -17.12 17.08
N THR A 174 -4.37 -17.27 16.88
CA THR A 174 -5.21 -18.17 17.67
C THR A 174 -4.79 -19.63 17.51
N LEU A 175 -4.47 -20.06 16.28
CA LEU A 175 -3.98 -21.40 16.00
C LEU A 175 -2.63 -21.68 16.68
N ILE A 176 -1.71 -20.72 16.63
CA ILE A 176 -0.40 -20.82 17.28
C ILE A 176 -0.58 -20.92 18.79
N ALA A 177 -1.40 -20.06 19.40
CA ALA A 177 -1.67 -20.10 20.84
C ALA A 177 -2.22 -21.47 21.28
N ARG A 178 -3.18 -22.02 20.52
CA ARG A 178 -3.72 -23.37 20.78
C ARG A 178 -2.63 -24.45 20.68
N SER A 179 -1.85 -24.43 19.60
CA SER A 179 -0.79 -25.42 19.39
C SER A 179 0.29 -25.36 20.47
N GLN A 180 0.63 -24.15 20.95
CA GLN A 180 1.57 -23.99 22.06
C GLN A 180 1.03 -24.58 23.37
N GLU A 181 -0.27 -24.42 23.63
CA GLU A 181 -0.89 -24.99 24.82
C GLU A 181 -0.96 -26.52 24.75
N GLU A 182 -1.34 -27.07 23.60
CA GLU A 182 -1.32 -28.52 23.36
C GLU A 182 0.10 -29.10 23.53
N ALA A 183 1.12 -28.43 23.00
CA ALA A 183 2.51 -28.85 23.15
C ALA A 183 2.98 -28.85 24.62
N LYS A 184 2.54 -27.87 25.42
CA LYS A 184 2.83 -27.85 26.87
C LYS A 184 2.13 -29.00 27.59
N GLY A 185 0.86 -29.27 27.27
CA GLY A 185 0.11 -30.40 27.81
C GLY A 185 0.82 -31.72 27.55
N LEU A 186 1.14 -32.01 26.28
CA LEU A 186 1.88 -33.22 25.89
C LEU A 186 3.26 -33.30 26.57
N THR A 187 3.94 -32.17 26.77
CA THR A 187 5.23 -32.14 27.49
C THR A 187 5.06 -32.51 28.96
N ALA A 188 3.97 -32.08 29.59
CA ALA A 188 3.66 -32.44 30.98
C ALA A 188 3.32 -33.94 31.09
N ASP A 189 2.50 -34.45 30.18
CA ASP A 189 2.13 -35.87 30.12
C ASP A 189 3.38 -36.75 29.95
N LEU A 190 4.25 -36.43 28.98
CA LEU A 190 5.51 -37.16 28.76
C LEU A 190 6.43 -37.14 30.00
N LYS A 191 6.46 -36.05 30.77
CA LYS A 191 7.25 -36.00 32.01
C LYS A 191 6.68 -36.93 33.08
N THR A 192 5.35 -37.01 33.17
CA THR A 192 4.65 -37.92 34.08
C THR A 192 4.94 -39.36 33.69
N ASP A 193 4.71 -39.74 32.43
CA ASP A 193 4.96 -41.09 31.91
C ASP A 193 6.41 -41.52 32.14
N LEU A 194 7.36 -40.61 31.90
CA LEU A 194 8.79 -40.91 32.10
C LEU A 194 9.12 -41.10 33.58
N ALA A 195 8.50 -40.35 34.49
CA ALA A 195 8.64 -40.56 35.93
C ALA A 195 8.07 -41.91 36.37
N GLU A 196 6.90 -42.31 35.84
CA GLU A 196 6.29 -43.62 36.09
C GLU A 196 7.20 -44.76 35.60
N ILE A 197 7.72 -44.67 34.37
CA ILE A 197 8.66 -45.66 33.81
C ILE A 197 9.90 -45.78 34.70
N ARG A 198 10.46 -44.67 35.18
CA ARG A 198 11.62 -44.71 36.10
C ARG A 198 11.30 -45.38 37.43
N ALA A 199 10.12 -45.11 37.98
CA ALA A 199 9.67 -45.74 39.22
C ALA A 199 9.49 -47.26 39.03
N LEU A 200 8.84 -47.69 37.95
CA LEU A 200 8.69 -49.10 37.60
C LEU A 200 10.04 -49.78 37.35
N SER A 201 10.93 -49.13 36.60
CA SER A 201 12.29 -49.64 36.35
C SER A 201 13.06 -49.83 37.66
N SER A 202 12.90 -48.93 38.63
CA SER A 202 13.56 -49.06 39.93
C SER A 202 13.02 -50.27 40.71
N GLN A 203 11.72 -50.58 40.60
CA GLN A 203 11.12 -51.77 41.24
C GLN A 203 11.60 -53.08 40.59
N LEU A 204 11.72 -53.10 39.26
CA LEU A 204 12.22 -54.28 38.51
C LEU A 204 13.69 -54.58 38.80
N VAL A 205 14.54 -53.56 38.88
CA VAL A 205 15.98 -53.71 39.13
C VAL A 205 16.27 -54.06 40.59
N THR A 206 15.30 -53.93 41.50
CA THR A 206 15.40 -54.38 42.89
C THR A 206 14.94 -55.81 43.13
N GLY A 207 14.79 -56.65 42.09
CA GLY A 207 14.79 -58.10 42.30
C GLY A 207 16.02 -58.44 43.14
N LYS A 208 15.81 -58.91 44.38
CA LYS A 208 16.91 -59.24 45.26
C LYS A 208 17.56 -60.50 44.69
N ASP A 209 18.78 -60.34 44.18
CA ASP A 209 19.64 -61.48 43.81
C ASP A 209 19.77 -62.50 44.96
N GLU A 210 19.47 -62.11 46.21
CA GLU A 210 19.43 -62.97 47.39
C GLU A 210 18.47 -64.16 47.25
N ASP A 211 17.28 -63.97 46.65
CA ASP A 211 16.31 -65.06 46.48
C ASP A 211 16.77 -66.01 45.36
N ASP A 212 17.24 -65.45 44.24
CA ASP A 212 17.82 -66.23 43.13
C ASP A 212 19.09 -66.97 43.57
N GLU A 213 19.94 -66.37 44.41
CA GLU A 213 21.18 -66.95 44.93
C GLU A 213 20.90 -68.07 45.94
N ALA A 214 19.86 -67.93 46.77
CA ALA A 214 19.42 -69.00 47.66
C ALA A 214 18.86 -70.20 46.89
N GLU A 215 18.08 -69.96 45.83
CA GLU A 215 17.59 -71.03 44.95
C GLU A 215 18.75 -71.74 44.23
N ILE A 216 19.72 -71.00 43.72
CA ILE A 216 20.93 -71.58 43.08
C ILE A 216 21.74 -72.39 44.10
N ALA A 217 21.93 -71.89 45.32
CA ALA A 217 22.65 -72.59 46.38
C ALA A 217 21.97 -73.92 46.76
N GLU A 218 20.64 -73.94 46.82
CA GLU A 218 19.88 -75.17 47.10
C GLU A 218 19.98 -76.18 45.95
N VAL A 219 19.91 -75.72 44.69
CA VAL A 219 20.14 -76.58 43.53
C VAL A 219 21.55 -77.17 43.53
N ASP A 220 22.56 -76.36 43.88
CA ASP A 220 23.94 -76.80 43.99
C ASP A 220 24.12 -77.83 45.12
N ARG A 221 23.42 -77.66 46.24
CA ARG A 221 23.38 -78.64 47.34
C ARG A 221 22.77 -79.96 46.88
N ILE A 222 21.62 -79.92 46.22
CA ILE A 222 20.95 -81.11 45.65
C ILE A 222 21.88 -81.82 44.66
N ARG A 223 22.57 -81.07 43.79
CA ARG A 223 23.54 -81.62 42.84
C ARG A 223 24.70 -82.32 43.56
N ALA A 224 25.25 -81.72 44.61
CA ALA A 224 26.32 -82.31 45.39
C ALA A 224 25.89 -83.61 46.08
N ASP A 225 24.70 -83.62 46.68
CA ASP A 225 24.13 -84.81 47.34
C ASP A 225 23.92 -85.96 46.32
N ALA A 226 23.38 -85.65 45.14
CA ALA A 226 23.19 -86.64 44.08
C ALA A 226 24.51 -87.22 43.56
N LEU A 227 25.54 -86.38 43.37
CA LEU A 227 26.88 -86.84 42.98
C LEU A 227 27.52 -87.72 44.06
N HIS A 228 27.36 -87.36 45.34
CA HIS A 228 27.85 -88.18 46.44
C HIS A 228 27.16 -89.55 46.49
N ALA A 229 25.84 -89.58 46.32
CA ALA A 229 25.08 -90.83 46.26
C ALA A 229 25.51 -91.73 45.09
N LEU A 230 25.74 -91.15 43.91
CA LEU A 230 26.26 -91.89 42.75
C LEU A 230 27.66 -92.44 42.99
N ASN A 231 28.56 -91.66 43.55
CA ASN A 231 29.91 -92.12 43.89
C ASN A 231 29.90 -93.25 44.92
N ALA A 232 29.02 -93.17 45.92
CA ALA A 232 28.86 -94.23 46.92
C ALA A 232 28.32 -95.54 46.31
N PHE A 233 27.52 -95.47 45.25
CA PHE A 233 27.03 -96.65 44.53
C PHE A 233 28.10 -97.32 43.65
N LEU A 234 29.10 -96.55 43.20
CA LEU A 234 30.16 -97.03 42.31
C LEU A 234 31.39 -97.60 43.05
N GLN A 235 31.42 -97.54 44.39
CA GLN A 235 32.44 -98.14 45.26
C GLN A 235 31.99 -99.50 45.79
#